data_AF-A0A437NYJ4-F1
#
_entry.id   AF-A0A437NYJ4-F1
#
_cell.length_a   1.000
_cell.length_b   1.000
_cell.length_c   1.000
_cell.angle_alpha   90.00
_cell.angle_beta   90.00
_cell.angle_gamma   90.00
#
_symmetry.space_group_name_H-M   'P 1'
#
loop_
_entity.id
_entity.type
_entity.pdbx_description
1 polymer ?
#
loop_
_entity_poly.entity_id
_entity_poly.type
_entity_poly.pdbx_seq_one_letter_code
_entity_poly.pdbx_strand_id
1 'polypeptide(L)'
;MNVRLHFRIFAATAATGLALTACGSSSGLSHSSGSPSAAPGTSSPPRSTTVSVTSSPSVFLVSGTQAPTTAAPRDSAPPLGSRRLQPMWPFSTLAQARAWEREFHSGGHQPWHLDPDQTALSFTQGYLGFQGIGRVSSHTVSGRDARIGVGLSSPHGVKGTAAVIHLVRFGTDRDAPWEVVGTNDTTFSLTRPRYGSIAHSPLLTGGRITGVDENIRVQVRQPSSAAPLGTACCVAAGGDHQPWKERVSFARARDRVLTVVASTGGHIAEVERFTVTAVRTVR
;
A
#
# COMPACT_ATOMS: atom_id res chain seq x y z
N MET A 1 -49.42 -19.35 19.22
CA MET A 1 -50.47 -19.84 18.31
C MET A 1 -50.64 -18.83 17.18
N ASN A 2 -50.71 -19.33 15.94
CA ASN A 2 -50.98 -18.65 14.64
C ASN A 2 -49.85 -17.73 14.13
N VAL A 3 -48.86 -18.18 13.32
CA VAL A 3 -48.87 -18.73 11.94
C VAL A 3 -49.64 -17.88 10.93
N ARG A 4 -48.90 -17.16 10.05
CA ARG A 4 -49.22 -17.01 8.62
C ARG A 4 -47.92 -16.85 7.80
N LEU A 5 -47.50 -17.97 7.20
CA LEU A 5 -46.58 -18.00 6.05
C LEU A 5 -47.23 -17.30 4.86
N HIS A 6 -46.47 -16.47 4.15
CA HIS A 6 -46.77 -16.12 2.76
C HIS A 6 -45.62 -16.62 1.89
N PHE A 7 -45.82 -17.81 1.32
CA PHE A 7 -45.08 -18.30 0.17
C PHE A 7 -45.37 -17.37 -1.02
N ARG A 8 -44.34 -16.78 -1.63
CA ARG A 8 -44.42 -16.29 -3.01
C ARG A 8 -43.32 -16.95 -3.83
N ILE A 9 -43.77 -17.94 -4.58
CA ILE A 9 -43.07 -18.57 -5.70
C ILE A 9 -43.03 -17.54 -6.83
N PHE A 10 -41.85 -17.18 -7.33
CA PHE A 10 -41.71 -16.57 -8.64
C PHE A 10 -40.81 -17.44 -9.50
N ALA A 11 -41.36 -17.75 -10.67
CA ALA A 11 -40.88 -18.71 -11.64
C ALA A 11 -39.57 -18.27 -12.32
N ALA A 12 -38.76 -19.27 -12.65
CA ALA A 12 -37.62 -19.16 -13.53
C ALA A 12 -38.07 -18.99 -14.98
N THR A 13 -37.47 -18.05 -15.70
CA THR A 13 -37.51 -17.99 -17.16
C THR A 13 -36.09 -18.11 -17.69
N ALA A 14 -35.79 -19.27 -18.28
CA ALA A 14 -34.63 -19.49 -19.11
C ALA A 14 -34.87 -18.90 -20.50
N ALA A 15 -33.89 -18.20 -21.06
CA ALA A 15 -33.84 -17.88 -22.47
C ALA A 15 -32.40 -18.07 -22.98
N THR A 16 -32.24 -19.18 -23.70
CA THR A 16 -31.05 -19.56 -24.47
C THR A 16 -31.02 -18.78 -25.78
N GLY A 17 -29.85 -18.29 -26.19
CA GLY A 17 -29.65 -17.69 -27.50
C GLY A 17 -28.18 -17.70 -27.91
N LEU A 18 -27.75 -18.77 -28.59
CA LEU A 18 -26.52 -18.82 -29.37
C LEU A 18 -26.68 -17.99 -30.65
N ALA A 19 -25.65 -17.23 -31.02
CA ALA A 19 -25.32 -17.00 -32.42
C ALA A 19 -23.82 -16.68 -32.57
N LEU A 20 -23.13 -17.59 -33.27
CA LEU A 20 -21.78 -17.44 -33.81
C LEU A 20 -21.84 -16.56 -35.07
N THR A 21 -20.94 -15.60 -35.21
CA THR A 21 -20.54 -15.06 -36.52
C THR A 21 -19.04 -14.79 -36.53
N ALA A 22 -18.34 -15.69 -37.23
CA ALA A 22 -16.98 -15.51 -37.69
C ALA A 22 -17.01 -15.01 -39.15
N CYS A 23 -16.29 -13.93 -39.42
CA CYS A 23 -15.76 -13.45 -40.71
C CYS A 23 -14.64 -12.48 -40.28
N GLY A 24 -13.42 -12.46 -40.81
CA GLY A 24 -12.98 -12.71 -42.17
C GLY A 24 -11.89 -11.67 -42.42
N SER A 25 -10.73 -12.16 -42.82
CA SER A 25 -9.47 -11.48 -43.14
C SER A 25 -9.57 -10.21 -44.01
N SER A 26 -8.65 -9.27 -43.81
CA SER A 26 -8.02 -8.53 -44.90
C SER A 26 -6.68 -7.91 -44.48
N SER A 27 -5.70 -8.13 -45.36
CA SER A 27 -4.28 -7.75 -45.32
C SER A 27 -4.01 -6.48 -46.13
N GLY A 28 -2.94 -5.75 -45.76
CA GLY A 28 -2.33 -4.65 -46.52
C GLY A 28 -2.38 -3.31 -45.75
N LEU A 29 -1.34 -2.49 -45.63
CA LEU A 29 -0.15 -2.27 -46.46
C LEU A 29 0.99 -1.65 -45.63
N SER A 30 2.22 -2.03 -46.01
CA SER A 30 3.44 -1.22 -46.17
C SER A 30 3.90 -0.27 -45.05
N HIS A 31 5.11 -0.52 -44.52
CA HIS A 31 6.16 0.49 -44.55
C HIS A 31 7.55 -0.15 -44.62
N SER A 32 8.34 0.40 -45.55
CA SER A 32 9.59 -0.12 -46.10
C SER A 32 10.77 -0.05 -45.15
N SER A 33 11.66 -1.01 -45.38
CA SER A 33 13.05 -1.15 -45.01
C SER A 33 13.89 0.14 -45.17
N GLY A 34 14.83 0.32 -44.24
CA GLY A 34 15.93 1.27 -44.37
C GLY A 34 16.95 1.13 -43.23
N SER A 35 17.83 0.12 -43.29
CA SER A 35 19.11 0.15 -42.58
C SER A 35 20.07 1.12 -43.28
N PRO A 36 21.02 1.72 -42.54
CA PRO A 36 22.37 1.21 -42.73
C PRO A 36 23.16 1.03 -41.42
N SER A 37 24.04 0.03 -41.53
CA SER A 37 25.15 -0.31 -40.65
C SER A 37 26.32 0.65 -40.84
N ALA A 38 26.93 1.12 -39.75
CA ALA A 38 28.39 1.37 -39.65
C ALA A 38 28.81 1.66 -38.20
N ALA A 39 29.62 0.76 -37.64
CA ALA A 39 30.65 1.01 -36.63
C ALA A 39 32.00 0.64 -37.28
N PRO A 40 33.21 0.84 -36.69
CA PRO A 40 33.54 1.31 -35.34
C PRO A 40 34.65 2.39 -35.29
N GLY A 41 34.82 3.05 -34.13
CA GLY A 41 35.94 3.96 -33.87
C GLY A 41 36.45 3.80 -32.44
N THR A 42 37.52 3.03 -32.29
CA THR A 42 38.30 2.82 -31.06
C THR A 42 39.27 3.99 -30.87
N SER A 43 39.37 4.56 -29.67
CA SER A 43 40.58 5.24 -29.17
C SER A 43 40.47 5.48 -27.65
N SER A 44 41.42 4.91 -26.89
CA SER A 44 41.58 5.02 -25.44
C SER A 44 42.48 6.23 -25.05
N PRO A 45 42.88 6.44 -23.77
CA PRO A 45 42.81 7.74 -23.10
C PRO A 45 44.16 8.50 -23.01
N PRO A 46 44.17 9.78 -22.59
CA PRO A 46 45.37 10.38 -22.02
C PRO A 46 45.41 10.31 -20.48
N ARG A 47 46.64 10.11 -20.02
CA ARG A 47 47.11 9.91 -18.65
C ARG A 47 47.47 11.25 -17.99
N SER A 48 47.25 11.28 -16.68
CA SER A 48 47.75 12.15 -15.61
C SER A 48 48.75 13.28 -15.90
N THR A 49 48.46 14.46 -15.37
CA THR A 49 49.44 15.37 -14.77
C THR A 49 49.04 15.71 -13.33
N THR A 50 49.93 15.34 -12.41
CA THR A 50 49.92 15.68 -10.99
C THR A 50 50.34 17.14 -10.82
N VAL A 51 49.59 17.92 -10.04
CA VAL A 51 50.10 19.19 -9.48
C VAL A 51 49.87 19.16 -7.98
N SER A 52 50.96 19.03 -7.24
CA SER A 52 51.00 19.13 -5.78
C SER A 52 50.83 20.60 -5.39
N VAL A 53 49.80 20.92 -4.61
CA VAL A 53 49.69 22.22 -3.93
C VAL A 53 49.66 21.95 -2.43
N THR A 54 50.78 22.27 -1.80
CA THR A 54 50.97 22.32 -0.35
C THR A 54 50.36 23.62 0.16
N SER A 55 49.39 23.55 1.06
CA SER A 55 48.92 24.70 1.84
C SER A 55 48.83 24.33 3.33
N SER A 56 49.65 25.02 4.14
CA SER A 56 49.71 24.92 5.60
C SER A 56 48.39 25.33 6.27
N PRO A 57 48.06 24.74 7.44
CA PRO A 57 46.92 25.19 8.23
C PRO A 57 47.28 26.45 9.06
N SER A 58 46.58 27.55 8.81
CA SER A 58 46.56 28.71 9.71
C SER A 58 45.51 28.47 10.79
N VAL A 59 45.98 28.35 12.04
CA VAL A 59 45.16 28.23 13.24
C VAL A 59 44.57 29.61 13.58
N PHE A 60 43.25 29.74 13.52
CA PHE A 60 42.53 30.88 14.10
C PHE A 60 41.82 30.42 15.38
N LEU A 61 42.33 30.90 16.53
CA LEU A 61 41.66 30.85 17.82
C LEU A 61 40.55 31.92 17.83
N VAL A 62 39.30 31.48 17.84
CA VAL A 62 38.13 32.36 18.09
C VAL A 62 37.61 32.05 19.49
N SER A 63 37.82 32.99 20.40
CA SER A 63 37.22 33.00 21.74
C SER A 63 35.72 33.22 21.63
N GLY A 64 34.94 32.16 21.87
CA GLY A 64 33.48 32.23 21.93
C GLY A 64 32.97 32.48 23.35
N THR A 65 32.45 33.68 23.59
CA THR A 65 31.67 34.07 24.77
C THR A 65 30.43 33.17 24.91
N GLN A 66 30.26 32.54 26.07
CA GLN A 66 29.16 31.63 26.38
C GLN A 66 27.85 32.41 26.61
N ALA A 67 26.84 32.18 25.76
CA ALA A 67 25.48 32.70 25.95
C ALA A 67 24.67 31.78 26.88
N PRO A 68 23.71 32.32 27.67
CA PRO A 68 23.04 31.57 28.73
C PRO A 68 22.06 30.51 28.19
N THR A 69 22.10 29.32 28.78
CA THR A 69 21.23 28.20 28.47
C THR A 69 19.83 28.42 29.04
N THR A 70 18.88 28.80 28.18
CA THR A 70 17.44 28.71 28.49
C THR A 70 17.01 27.25 28.42
N ALA A 71 16.51 26.72 29.55
CA ALA A 71 15.96 25.38 29.63
C ALA A 71 14.69 25.25 28.75
N ALA A 72 14.67 24.26 27.85
CA ALA A 72 13.49 23.95 27.06
C ALA A 72 12.40 23.29 27.93
N PRO A 73 11.10 23.58 27.71
CA PRO A 73 10.01 22.98 28.48
C PRO A 73 9.94 21.47 28.23
N ARG A 74 9.76 20.72 29.32
CA ARG A 74 9.42 19.29 29.28
C ARG A 74 7.94 19.18 28.94
N ASP A 75 7.64 18.79 27.70
CA ASP A 75 6.43 18.06 27.35
C ASP A 75 6.65 17.37 26.01
N SER A 76 7.09 16.10 26.08
CA SER A 76 7.23 15.25 24.91
C SER A 76 6.35 14.03 25.13
N ALA A 77 5.08 14.15 24.73
CA ALA A 77 4.31 12.98 24.35
C ALA A 77 5.17 12.16 23.36
N PRO A 78 5.33 10.84 23.56
CA PRO A 78 6.22 10.05 22.72
C PRO A 78 5.79 10.21 21.26
N PRO A 79 6.74 10.36 20.31
CA PRO A 79 6.40 10.50 18.90
C PRO A 79 5.48 9.34 18.53
N LEU A 80 4.33 9.63 17.95
CA LEU A 80 3.45 8.62 17.34
C LEU A 80 4.08 8.13 16.02
N GLY A 81 5.28 7.61 16.14
CA GLY A 81 5.82 6.39 15.53
C GLY A 81 6.33 5.48 16.66
N SER A 82 5.61 5.50 17.80
CA SER A 82 5.97 4.77 19.01
C SER A 82 6.01 3.28 18.68
N ARG A 83 6.86 2.52 19.37
CA ARG A 83 7.13 1.08 19.20
C ARG A 83 5.89 0.15 19.01
N ARG A 84 4.68 0.66 19.15
CA ARG A 84 3.39 -0.02 19.02
C ARG A 84 2.78 0.01 17.61
N LEU A 85 3.01 1.06 16.82
CA LEU A 85 2.50 1.15 15.45
C LEU A 85 3.64 0.94 14.45
N GLN A 86 3.43 0.01 13.54
CA GLN A 86 4.34 -0.39 12.50
C GLN A 86 3.94 0.31 11.19
N PRO A 87 4.63 1.39 10.76
CA PRO A 87 4.39 2.00 9.46
C PRO A 87 4.72 1.00 8.36
N MET A 88 3.79 0.86 7.41
CA MET A 88 3.88 -0.08 6.31
C MET A 88 4.23 0.61 4.99
N TRP A 89 3.67 1.80 4.78
CA TRP A 89 3.74 2.51 3.52
C TRP A 89 3.28 3.96 3.72
N PRO A 90 3.89 4.96 3.07
CA PRO A 90 4.94 4.85 2.06
C PRO A 90 6.37 4.68 2.60
N PHE A 91 6.64 5.08 3.84
CA PHE A 91 7.99 5.06 4.40
C PHE A 91 8.17 3.92 5.41
N SER A 92 9.07 2.99 5.09
CA SER A 92 9.41 1.88 5.99
C SER A 92 10.21 2.30 7.23
N THR A 93 10.74 3.53 7.26
CA THR A 93 11.56 4.07 8.35
C THR A 93 11.36 5.57 8.54
N LEU A 94 11.57 6.05 9.78
CA LEU A 94 11.47 7.48 10.09
C LEU A 94 12.53 8.31 9.34
N ALA A 95 13.68 7.71 9.05
CA ALA A 95 14.73 8.36 8.28
C ALA A 95 14.27 8.67 6.83
N GLN A 96 13.51 7.76 6.20
CA GLN A 96 12.92 7.98 4.88
C GLN A 96 11.86 9.09 4.92
N ALA A 97 10.96 9.06 5.91
CA ALA A 97 9.94 10.11 6.07
C ALA A 97 10.56 11.50 6.27
N ARG A 98 11.60 11.61 7.12
CA ARG A 98 12.33 12.86 7.33
C ARG A 98 13.13 13.29 6.10
N ALA A 99 13.63 12.35 5.30
CA ALA A 99 14.30 12.68 4.05
C ALA A 99 13.32 13.31 3.06
N TRP A 100 12.15 12.69 2.89
CA TRP A 100 11.07 13.24 2.10
C TRP A 100 10.63 14.62 2.61
N GLU A 101 10.48 14.81 3.93
CA GLU A 101 10.07 16.10 4.49
C GLU A 101 11.08 17.23 4.16
N ARG A 102 12.39 16.94 4.27
CA ARG A 102 13.43 17.92 3.88
C ARG A 102 13.36 18.26 2.39
N GLU A 103 13.15 17.26 1.54
CA GLU A 103 12.99 17.47 0.10
C GLU A 103 11.75 18.31 -0.19
N PHE A 104 10.61 18.01 0.45
CA PHE A 104 9.37 18.76 0.34
C PHE A 104 9.55 20.24 0.71
N HIS A 105 10.22 20.55 1.82
CA HIS A 105 10.52 21.93 2.23
C HIS A 105 11.46 22.67 1.28
N SER A 106 12.29 21.96 0.52
CA SER A 106 13.17 22.54 -0.49
C SER A 106 12.51 22.74 -1.87
N GLY A 107 11.18 22.58 -1.96
CA GLY A 107 10.43 22.66 -3.23
C GLY A 107 10.18 21.30 -3.89
N GLY A 108 10.25 20.22 -3.11
CA GLY A 108 10.05 18.85 -3.56
C GLY A 108 8.64 18.56 -4.06
N HIS A 109 8.52 17.46 -4.79
CA HIS A 109 7.27 16.97 -5.37
C HIS A 109 6.61 15.95 -4.41
N GLN A 110 5.36 15.55 -4.69
CA GLN A 110 4.53 14.63 -3.89
C GLN A 110 3.82 15.23 -2.63
N PRO A 111 3.09 16.35 -2.76
CA PRO A 111 2.31 16.91 -1.64
C PRO A 111 1.24 15.95 -1.10
N TRP A 112 0.90 14.90 -1.86
CA TRP A 112 -0.10 13.90 -1.46
C TRP A 112 0.25 13.18 -0.14
N HIS A 113 1.53 13.10 0.24
CA HIS A 113 1.93 12.55 1.55
C HIS A 113 1.38 13.36 2.74
N LEU A 114 0.99 14.62 2.53
CA LEU A 114 0.37 15.45 3.56
C LEU A 114 -1.15 15.28 3.65
N ASP A 115 -1.75 14.68 2.63
CA ASP A 115 -3.19 14.47 2.49
C ASP A 115 -3.52 13.00 2.81
N PRO A 116 -4.31 12.73 3.86
CA PRO A 116 -4.63 11.35 4.25
C PRO A 116 -5.50 10.63 3.22
N ASP A 117 -6.36 11.36 2.50
CA ASP A 117 -7.25 10.82 1.48
C ASP A 117 -6.45 10.37 0.25
N GLN A 118 -5.56 11.25 -0.23
CA GLN A 118 -4.67 10.92 -1.35
C GLN A 118 -3.67 9.81 -0.99
N THR A 119 -3.16 9.79 0.25
CA THR A 119 -2.30 8.72 0.74
C THR A 119 -3.04 7.37 0.75
N ALA A 120 -4.29 7.34 1.24
CA ALA A 120 -5.11 6.14 1.27
C ALA A 120 -5.43 5.59 -0.13
N LEU A 121 -5.76 6.47 -1.09
CA LEU A 121 -6.01 6.08 -2.48
C LEU A 121 -4.73 5.60 -3.16
N SER A 122 -3.61 6.29 -2.94
CA SER A 122 -2.30 5.90 -3.50
C SER A 122 -1.81 4.55 -2.98
N PHE A 123 -2.03 4.27 -1.69
CA PHE A 123 -1.80 2.95 -1.11
C PHE A 123 -2.65 1.89 -1.79
N THR A 124 -3.94 2.17 -1.99
CA THR A 124 -4.89 1.18 -2.52
C THR A 124 -4.67 0.90 -4.00
N GLN A 125 -4.58 1.93 -4.84
CA GLN A 125 -4.45 1.77 -6.28
C GLN A 125 -3.00 1.56 -6.71
N GLY A 126 -2.06 2.29 -6.13
CA GLY A 126 -0.64 2.21 -6.48
C GLY A 126 0.05 1.01 -5.84
N TYR A 127 0.02 0.92 -4.50
CA TYR A 127 0.77 -0.10 -3.79
C TYR A 127 0.10 -1.48 -3.75
N LEU A 128 -1.22 -1.54 -3.56
CA LEU A 128 -1.97 -2.81 -3.60
C LEU A 128 -2.38 -3.22 -5.02
N GLY A 129 -2.50 -2.26 -5.93
CA GLY A 129 -2.93 -2.51 -7.32
C GLY A 129 -4.45 -2.62 -7.50
N PHE A 130 -5.25 -2.24 -6.50
CA PHE A 130 -6.71 -2.37 -6.54
C PHE A 130 -7.36 -1.20 -7.30
N GLN A 131 -7.21 -1.20 -8.63
CA GLN A 131 -7.60 -0.07 -9.50
C GLN A 131 -9.10 0.29 -9.40
N GLY A 132 -9.96 -0.71 -9.16
CA GLY A 132 -11.40 -0.49 -8.99
C GLY A 132 -11.76 0.31 -7.73
N ILE A 133 -10.88 0.38 -6.73
CA ILE A 133 -11.09 1.10 -5.48
C ILE A 133 -10.44 2.48 -5.58
N GLY A 134 -11.18 3.47 -6.07
CA GLY A 134 -10.64 4.79 -6.41
C GLY A 134 -11.39 5.98 -5.80
N ARG A 135 -12.26 5.75 -4.81
CA ARG A 135 -12.98 6.84 -4.14
C ARG A 135 -12.84 6.77 -2.63
N VAL A 136 -12.83 7.94 -2.00
CA VAL A 136 -13.01 8.07 -0.54
C VAL A 136 -14.50 7.92 -0.22
N SER A 137 -14.83 7.02 0.69
CA SER A 137 -16.20 6.78 1.17
C SER A 137 -16.48 7.40 2.54
N SER A 138 -15.44 7.63 3.34
CA SER A 138 -15.53 8.30 4.64
C SER A 138 -14.16 8.85 5.05
N HIS A 139 -14.16 9.89 5.87
CA HIS A 139 -12.94 10.55 6.35
C HIS A 139 -13.13 10.91 7.81
N THR A 140 -12.18 10.53 8.67
CA THR A 140 -12.05 11.06 10.03
C THR A 140 -10.59 11.30 10.37
N VAL A 141 -10.23 12.54 10.71
CA VAL A 141 -8.89 12.91 11.19
C VAL A 141 -9.00 13.45 12.61
N SER A 142 -8.15 12.96 13.51
CA SER A 142 -8.07 13.41 14.89
C SER A 142 -6.60 13.50 15.30
N GLY A 143 -6.09 14.73 15.37
CA GLY A 143 -4.68 14.99 15.67
C GLY A 143 -3.74 14.30 14.68
N ARG A 144 -3.00 13.30 15.16
CA ARG A 144 -2.00 12.55 14.40
C ARG A 144 -2.52 11.23 13.84
N ASP A 145 -3.81 10.95 13.96
CA ASP A 145 -4.45 9.74 13.47
C ASP A 145 -5.55 10.05 12.44
N ALA A 146 -5.68 9.19 11.43
CA ALA A 146 -6.74 9.26 10.43
C ALA A 146 -7.36 7.89 10.16
N ARG A 147 -8.66 7.87 9.88
CA ARG A 147 -9.41 6.70 9.40
C ARG A 147 -10.11 7.10 8.11
N ILE A 148 -9.63 6.55 7.00
CA ILE A 148 -10.12 6.89 5.67
C ILE A 148 -10.77 5.66 5.06
N GLY A 149 -12.08 5.72 4.85
CA GLY A 149 -12.80 4.69 4.10
C GLY A 149 -12.53 4.84 2.61
N VAL A 150 -12.20 3.75 1.94
CA VAL A 150 -12.06 3.69 0.48
C VAL A 150 -13.07 2.73 -0.12
N GLY A 151 -13.50 2.95 -1.36
CA GLY A 151 -14.45 2.08 -2.03
C GLY A 151 -14.38 2.13 -3.56
N LEU A 152 -15.19 1.29 -4.20
CA LEU A 152 -15.34 1.19 -5.65
C LEU A 152 -15.67 2.50 -6.36
N SER A 153 -14.93 2.87 -7.40
CA SER A 153 -15.33 3.95 -8.31
C SER A 153 -16.41 3.44 -9.27
N SER A 154 -17.68 3.43 -8.85
CA SER A 154 -18.79 2.94 -9.67
C SER A 154 -19.58 4.09 -10.31
N PRO A 155 -19.78 4.10 -11.65
CA PRO A 155 -20.71 5.02 -12.31
C PRO A 155 -22.16 4.83 -11.85
N HIS A 156 -22.51 3.62 -11.40
CA HIS A 156 -23.86 3.23 -11.03
C HIS A 156 -24.20 3.55 -9.56
N GLY A 157 -23.33 4.29 -8.86
CA GLY A 157 -23.62 4.85 -7.55
C GLY A 157 -23.68 3.84 -6.40
N VAL A 158 -23.18 2.60 -6.56
CA VAL A 158 -23.11 1.62 -5.46
C VAL A 158 -22.17 2.16 -4.38
N LYS A 159 -22.76 2.63 -3.27
CA LYS A 159 -22.03 3.20 -2.13
C LYS A 159 -21.65 2.09 -1.15
N GLY A 160 -20.50 1.46 -1.36
CA GLY A 160 -19.88 0.53 -0.40
C GLY A 160 -18.49 0.98 0.02
N THR A 161 -18.13 0.77 1.29
CA THR A 161 -16.74 0.90 1.78
C THR A 161 -16.06 -0.46 1.66
N ALA A 162 -14.96 -0.52 0.92
CA ALA A 162 -14.15 -1.72 0.73
C ALA A 162 -13.23 -1.98 1.92
N ALA A 163 -12.65 -0.92 2.48
CA ALA A 163 -11.81 -0.95 3.68
C ALA A 163 -11.81 0.43 4.35
N VAL A 164 -11.54 0.45 5.66
CA VAL A 164 -11.21 1.68 6.39
C VAL A 164 -9.73 1.63 6.73
N ILE A 165 -8.92 2.47 6.08
CA ILE A 165 -7.47 2.52 6.25
C ILE A 165 -7.15 3.38 7.47
N HIS A 166 -6.32 2.85 8.37
CA HIS A 166 -5.77 3.59 9.50
C HIS A 166 -4.43 4.19 9.08
N LEU A 167 -4.35 5.52 9.15
CA LEU A 167 -3.12 6.27 8.94
C LEU A 167 -2.69 7.03 10.20
N VAL A 168 -1.38 7.25 10.31
CA VAL A 168 -0.80 8.11 11.36
C VAL A 168 0.26 9.06 10.80
N ARG A 169 0.43 10.22 11.44
CA ARG A 169 1.50 11.18 11.10
C ARG A 169 2.85 10.67 11.57
N PHE A 170 3.75 10.32 10.66
CA PHE A 170 5.02 9.69 10.98
C PHE A 170 6.15 10.70 11.18
N GLY A 171 6.37 11.06 12.44
CA GLY A 171 7.34 12.08 12.85
C GLY A 171 6.83 12.84 14.06
N THR A 172 7.39 14.02 14.30
CA THR A 172 6.88 14.99 15.29
C THR A 172 6.53 16.31 14.66
N ASP A 173 7.15 16.61 13.52
CA ASP A 173 7.04 17.86 12.81
C ASP A 173 5.63 18.09 12.25
N ARG A 174 5.29 19.36 11.99
CA ARG A 174 3.95 19.77 11.52
C ARG A 174 3.62 19.12 10.18
N ASP A 175 4.63 19.01 9.32
CA ASP A 175 4.50 18.51 7.96
C ASP A 175 4.94 17.02 7.88
N ALA A 176 4.92 16.31 9.01
CA ALA A 176 5.16 14.88 9.03
C ALA A 176 4.18 14.16 8.09
N PRO A 177 4.64 13.23 7.22
CA PRO A 177 3.77 12.57 6.26
C PRO A 177 2.80 11.60 6.93
N TRP A 178 1.70 11.27 6.24
CA TRP A 178 0.82 10.17 6.64
C TRP A 178 1.41 8.81 6.24
N GLU A 179 1.33 7.86 7.17
CA GLU A 179 1.72 6.47 6.98
C GLU A 179 0.54 5.55 7.22
N VAL A 180 0.34 4.60 6.33
CA VAL A 180 -0.58 3.48 6.53
C VAL A 180 0.00 2.54 7.58
N VAL A 181 -0.81 2.25 8.59
CA VAL A 181 -0.46 1.34 9.69
C VAL A 181 -1.39 0.14 9.77
N GLY A 182 -2.45 0.05 8.97
CA GLY A 182 -3.37 -1.10 8.97
C GLY A 182 -4.76 -0.73 8.46
N THR A 183 -5.73 -1.62 8.68
CA THR A 183 -7.16 -1.34 8.48
C THR A 183 -7.96 -1.51 9.77
N ASN A 184 -9.04 -0.73 9.87
CA ASN A 184 -10.12 -0.95 10.82
C ASN A 184 -11.11 -1.93 10.17
N ASP A 185 -10.94 -3.21 10.50
CA ASP A 185 -11.73 -4.29 9.93
C ASP A 185 -13.16 -4.28 10.47
N THR A 186 -14.13 -4.57 9.60
CA THR A 186 -15.55 -4.66 9.96
C THR A 186 -16.09 -6.06 9.66
N THR A 187 -16.77 -6.22 8.53
CA THR A 187 -17.34 -7.48 8.09
C THR A 187 -16.30 -8.42 7.51
N PHE A 188 -15.07 -7.97 7.20
CA PHE A 188 -13.95 -8.79 6.73
C PHE A 188 -12.71 -8.39 7.50
N SER A 189 -12.08 -9.37 8.17
CA SER A 189 -10.98 -9.15 9.08
C SER A 189 -9.79 -10.07 8.84
N LEU A 190 -8.60 -9.56 9.16
CA LEU A 190 -7.33 -10.26 9.16
C LEU A 190 -6.71 -10.17 10.56
N THR A 191 -7.02 -11.17 11.40
CA THR A 191 -6.59 -11.21 12.82
C THR A 191 -5.39 -12.12 13.06
N ARG A 192 -5.06 -12.95 12.07
CA ARG A 192 -3.85 -13.76 12.02
C ARG A 192 -3.12 -13.45 10.72
N PRO A 193 -1.80 -13.15 10.77
CA PRO A 193 -0.99 -12.94 11.96
C PRO A 193 -1.45 -11.73 12.80
N ARG A 194 -1.04 -11.66 14.07
CA ARG A 194 -1.28 -10.48 14.89
C ARG A 194 -0.47 -9.30 14.35
N TYR A 195 -1.02 -8.10 14.47
CA TYR A 195 -0.32 -6.88 14.12
C TYR A 195 1.07 -6.79 14.78
N GLY A 196 2.08 -6.47 13.98
CA GLY A 196 3.47 -6.31 14.42
C GLY A 196 4.17 -7.62 14.84
N SER A 197 3.53 -8.78 14.66
CA SER A 197 4.17 -10.06 14.96
C SER A 197 5.27 -10.42 13.96
N ILE A 198 6.15 -11.33 14.36
CA ILE A 198 7.21 -11.86 13.50
C ILE A 198 6.61 -12.82 12.47
N ALA A 199 6.88 -12.58 11.20
CA ALA A 199 6.46 -13.42 10.09
C ALA A 199 7.55 -14.43 9.72
N HIS A 200 7.13 -15.70 9.60
CA HIS A 200 7.89 -16.78 9.00
C HIS A 200 7.15 -17.28 7.76
N SER A 201 7.89 -17.81 6.80
CA SER A 201 7.32 -18.45 5.62
C SER A 201 7.29 -19.98 5.84
N PRO A 202 6.16 -20.67 5.61
CA PRO A 202 4.86 -20.13 5.23
C PRO A 202 4.13 -19.42 6.38
N LEU A 203 3.48 -18.30 6.05
CA LEU A 203 2.73 -17.48 6.99
C LEU A 203 1.30 -17.96 7.12
N LEU A 204 0.85 -18.29 8.33
CA LEU A 204 -0.56 -18.57 8.59
C LEU A 204 -1.34 -17.26 8.66
N THR A 205 -2.30 -17.10 7.76
CA THR A 205 -3.23 -15.97 7.73
C THR A 205 -4.64 -16.43 8.08
N GLY A 206 -5.47 -15.48 8.52
CA GLY A 206 -6.88 -15.78 8.80
C GLY A 206 -7.58 -14.67 9.57
N GLY A 207 -8.88 -14.85 9.70
CA GLY A 207 -9.75 -13.94 10.40
C GLY A 207 -11.19 -14.35 10.21
N ARG A 208 -12.07 -13.38 9.99
CA ARG A 208 -13.51 -13.62 9.85
C ARG A 208 -14.10 -12.81 8.72
N ILE A 209 -15.15 -13.35 8.12
CA ILE A 209 -15.86 -12.72 7.02
C ILE A 209 -17.37 -12.93 7.16
N THR A 210 -18.12 -11.87 6.90
CA THR A 210 -19.56 -11.90 6.65
C THR A 210 -19.78 -11.60 5.17
N GLY A 211 -20.54 -12.43 4.45
CA GLY A 211 -20.77 -12.31 3.01
C GLY A 211 -21.40 -13.55 2.40
N VAL A 212 -21.58 -13.57 1.08
CA VAL A 212 -22.09 -14.75 0.34
C VAL A 212 -21.06 -15.10 -0.71
N ASP A 213 -20.67 -16.38 -0.78
CA ASP A 213 -19.77 -16.95 -1.79
C ASP A 213 -18.47 -16.13 -2.00
N GLU A 214 -17.83 -15.77 -0.90
CA GLU A 214 -16.62 -14.98 -0.88
C GLU A 214 -15.42 -15.83 -1.30
N ASN A 215 -14.55 -15.23 -2.12
CA ASN A 215 -13.32 -15.87 -2.58
C ASN A 215 -12.11 -15.07 -2.09
N ILE A 216 -11.52 -15.53 -1.00
CA ILE A 216 -10.43 -14.81 -0.35
C ILE A 216 -9.11 -15.10 -1.05
N ARG A 217 -8.46 -14.03 -1.51
CA ARG A 217 -7.07 -14.00 -1.97
C ARG A 217 -6.21 -13.31 -0.92
N VAL A 218 -5.02 -13.86 -0.67
CA VAL A 218 -4.05 -13.30 0.26
C VAL A 218 -2.76 -12.98 -0.47
N GLN A 219 -2.15 -11.85 -0.12
CA GLN A 219 -0.87 -11.40 -0.64
C GLN A 219 0.05 -10.96 0.49
N VAL A 220 1.34 -11.23 0.36
CA VAL A 220 2.40 -10.65 1.19
C VAL A 220 3.19 -9.68 0.32
N ARG A 221 3.31 -8.43 0.74
CA ARG A 221 3.95 -7.32 -0.01
C ARG A 221 4.99 -6.60 0.84
N GLN A 222 5.86 -5.85 0.18
CA GLN A 222 6.81 -4.92 0.81
C GLN A 222 6.98 -3.68 -0.08
N PRO A 223 7.18 -2.47 0.47
CA PRO A 223 7.42 -1.27 -0.33
C PRO A 223 8.56 -1.39 -1.35
N SER A 224 9.64 -2.11 -1.03
CA SER A 224 10.78 -2.28 -1.93
C SER A 224 10.54 -3.24 -3.12
N SER A 225 9.30 -3.68 -3.36
CA SER A 225 8.96 -4.56 -4.48
C SER A 225 7.59 -4.21 -5.07
N ALA A 226 7.55 -4.07 -6.39
CA ALA A 226 6.30 -3.82 -7.11
C ALA A 226 5.36 -5.05 -7.12
N ALA A 227 5.93 -6.26 -7.15
CA ALA A 227 5.17 -7.51 -7.16
C ALA A 227 4.98 -8.06 -5.73
N PRO A 228 3.89 -8.79 -5.45
CA PRO A 228 3.76 -9.56 -4.22
C PRO A 228 4.93 -10.54 -4.03
N LEU A 229 5.40 -10.67 -2.80
CA LEU A 229 6.43 -11.65 -2.39
C LEU A 229 5.88 -13.08 -2.31
N GLY A 230 4.57 -13.19 -2.14
CA GLY A 230 3.84 -14.45 -2.04
C GLY A 230 2.36 -14.18 -2.18
N THR A 231 1.65 -15.13 -2.79
CA THR A 231 0.21 -15.08 -2.97
C THR A 231 -0.39 -16.44 -2.61
N ALA A 232 -1.59 -16.42 -2.06
CA ALA A 232 -2.42 -17.60 -1.91
C ALA A 232 -3.84 -17.26 -2.34
N CYS A 233 -4.51 -18.25 -2.90
CA CYS A 233 -5.89 -18.19 -3.36
C CYS A 233 -6.39 -19.64 -3.36
N CYS A 234 -7.66 -19.94 -3.35
CA CYS A 234 -8.84 -19.09 -3.45
C CYS A 234 -9.78 -19.60 -2.38
N VAL A 235 -9.68 -19.04 -1.18
CA VAL A 235 -10.34 -19.63 -0.01
C VAL A 235 -11.80 -19.27 -0.06
N ALA A 236 -12.62 -20.27 -0.38
CA ALA A 236 -14.06 -20.17 -0.27
C ALA A 236 -14.45 -19.88 1.19
N ALA A 237 -15.20 -18.80 1.37
CA ALA A 237 -15.74 -18.40 2.66
C ALA A 237 -17.10 -17.72 2.43
N GLY A 238 -17.88 -17.53 3.47
CA GLY A 238 -19.23 -16.95 3.34
C GLY A 238 -20.15 -17.46 4.44
N GLY A 239 -21.22 -16.73 4.69
CA GLY A 239 -22.06 -16.83 5.88
C GLY A 239 -21.86 -15.63 6.79
N ASP A 240 -22.39 -15.69 8.01
CA ASP A 240 -22.22 -14.64 9.00
C ASP A 240 -21.02 -14.91 9.92
N HIS A 241 -20.07 -13.97 9.96
CA HIS A 241 -18.92 -13.95 10.85
C HIS A 241 -18.07 -15.23 10.82
N GLN A 242 -18.04 -15.88 9.65
CA GLN A 242 -17.42 -17.18 9.45
C GLN A 242 -15.90 -17.08 9.48
N PRO A 243 -15.21 -18.03 10.16
CA PRO A 243 -13.77 -18.03 10.21
C PRO A 243 -13.20 -18.43 8.86
N TRP A 244 -12.07 -17.82 8.50
CA TRP A 244 -11.28 -18.23 7.35
C TRP A 244 -9.80 -18.33 7.75
N LYS A 245 -9.05 -19.17 7.04
CA LYS A 245 -7.61 -19.37 7.26
C LYS A 245 -6.94 -19.78 5.95
N GLU A 246 -5.69 -19.38 5.77
CA GLU A 246 -4.88 -19.73 4.61
C GLU A 246 -3.38 -19.75 4.96
N ARG A 247 -2.55 -20.46 4.20
CA ARG A 247 -1.10 -20.42 4.36
C ARG A 247 -0.47 -19.78 3.13
N VAL A 248 0.29 -18.70 3.35
CA VAL A 248 0.98 -17.99 2.26
C VAL A 248 2.48 -18.21 2.38
N SER A 249 3.04 -18.94 1.42
CA SER A 249 4.49 -18.97 1.23
C SER A 249 4.95 -17.68 0.58
N PHE A 250 5.97 -17.05 1.14
CA PHE A 250 6.63 -15.88 0.55
C PHE A 250 8.15 -16.03 0.65
N ALA A 251 8.89 -15.31 -0.19
CA ALA A 251 10.34 -15.34 -0.21
C ALA A 251 10.93 -13.95 -0.51
N ARG A 252 12.25 -13.82 -0.34
CA ARG A 252 13.02 -12.63 -0.73
C ARG A 252 12.53 -11.31 -0.07
N ALA A 253 12.01 -11.41 1.14
CA ALA A 253 11.72 -10.25 1.97
C ALA A 253 13.03 -9.50 2.30
N ARG A 254 13.05 -8.19 2.08
CA ARG A 254 14.20 -7.29 2.31
C ARG A 254 13.86 -6.22 3.34
N ASP A 255 12.60 -5.79 3.34
CA ASP A 255 12.11 -4.80 4.27
C ASP A 255 11.90 -5.39 5.67
N ARG A 256 11.99 -4.53 6.69
CA ARG A 256 11.74 -4.92 8.09
C ARG A 256 10.27 -5.18 8.37
N VAL A 257 9.40 -4.62 7.53
CA VAL A 257 7.95 -4.66 7.63
C VAL A 257 7.40 -5.23 6.33
N LEU A 258 6.48 -6.17 6.47
CA LEU A 258 5.70 -6.68 5.35
C LEU A 258 4.23 -6.31 5.55
N THR A 259 3.56 -6.09 4.43
CA THR A 259 2.13 -5.87 4.35
C THR A 259 1.47 -7.19 4.01
N VAL A 260 0.64 -7.72 4.89
CA VAL A 260 -0.23 -8.87 4.58
C VAL A 260 -1.59 -8.31 4.22
N VAL A 261 -2.10 -8.66 3.04
CA VAL A 261 -3.41 -8.22 2.54
C VAL A 261 -4.28 -9.42 2.28
N ALA A 262 -5.53 -9.36 2.74
CA ALA A 262 -6.57 -10.27 2.30
C ALA A 262 -7.65 -9.47 1.55
N SER A 263 -8.07 -9.95 0.39
CA SER A 263 -9.09 -9.32 -0.45
C SER A 263 -10.13 -10.35 -0.89
N THR A 264 -11.35 -9.89 -1.13
CA THR A 264 -12.44 -10.65 -1.73
C THR A 264 -13.19 -9.78 -2.73
N GLY A 265 -13.89 -10.41 -3.66
CA GLY A 265 -14.64 -9.80 -4.74
C GLY A 265 -15.03 -10.83 -5.79
N GLY A 266 -15.41 -10.36 -6.98
CA GLY A 266 -15.76 -11.19 -8.13
C GLY A 266 -17.24 -11.12 -8.54
N HIS A 267 -18.09 -10.41 -7.77
CA HIS A 267 -19.50 -10.24 -8.10
C HIS A 267 -19.73 -8.98 -8.93
N ILE A 268 -19.20 -7.85 -8.45
CA ILE A 268 -19.35 -6.51 -9.03
C ILE A 268 -17.99 -5.97 -9.47
N ALA A 269 -16.91 -6.36 -8.79
CA ALA A 269 -15.55 -5.94 -9.10
C ALA A 269 -14.52 -6.97 -8.67
N GLU A 270 -13.30 -6.91 -9.21
CA GLU A 270 -12.21 -7.82 -8.82
C GLU A 270 -11.93 -7.79 -7.32
N VAL A 271 -11.93 -6.60 -6.72
CA VAL A 271 -11.84 -6.39 -5.28
C VAL A 271 -13.03 -5.54 -4.86
N GLU A 272 -13.82 -6.09 -3.94
CA GLU A 272 -14.94 -5.39 -3.34
C GLU A 272 -14.63 -5.00 -1.90
N ARG A 273 -13.85 -5.83 -1.21
CA ARG A 273 -13.47 -5.64 0.19
C ARG A 273 -12.06 -6.14 0.44
N PHE A 274 -11.33 -5.47 1.33
CA PHE A 274 -10.00 -5.91 1.73
C PHE A 274 -9.66 -5.48 3.16
N THR A 275 -8.64 -6.12 3.71
CA THR A 275 -8.06 -5.86 5.03
C THR A 275 -6.56 -6.04 4.95
N VAL A 276 -5.81 -5.25 5.73
CA VAL A 276 -4.35 -5.30 5.77
C VAL A 276 -3.82 -5.29 7.20
N THR A 277 -2.72 -6.00 7.42
CA THR A 277 -1.98 -5.95 8.69
C THR A 277 -0.48 -5.91 8.45
N ALA A 278 0.23 -5.26 9.36
CA ALA A 278 1.69 -5.21 9.36
C ALA A 278 2.27 -6.41 10.09
N VAL A 279 3.33 -6.99 9.54
CA VAL A 279 4.19 -7.97 10.23
C VAL A 279 5.64 -7.61 10.08
N ARG A 280 6.49 -8.18 10.94
CA ARG A 280 7.93 -7.93 10.97
C ARG A 280 8.70 -9.13 10.44
N THR A 281 9.80 -8.88 9.75
CA THR A 281 10.75 -9.94 9.40
C THR A 281 11.66 -10.28 10.59
N VAL A 282 12.07 -11.55 10.68
CA VAL A 282 13.18 -11.96 11.55
C VAL A 282 14.46 -11.38 10.93
N ARG A 283 15.22 -10.61 11.69
CA ARG A 283 16.62 -10.31 11.35
C ARG A 283 17.47 -10.84 12.49
#